data_AF-A0A4R5E2Y6-F1
#
_entry.id   AF-A0A4R5E2Y6-F1
#
_cell.length_a   1.000
_cell.length_b   1.000
_cell.length_c   1.000
_cell.angle_alpha   90.00
_cell.angle_beta   90.00
_cell.angle_gamma   90.00
#
_symmetry.space_group_name_H-M   'P 1'
#
loop_
_entity.id
_entity.type
_entity.pdbx_description
1 polymer ?
#
loop_
_entity_poly.entity_id
_entity_poly.type
_entity_poly.pdbx_seq_one_letter_code
_entity_poly.pdbx_strand_id
1 'polypeptide(L)'
;PTTPPPGGTAPELSVAGNRLVDAAGGTVRLRGVNRSGGEFACVQGYAFWDGPMDAASVAAIRSWNVNAVRVPLNSDCWLGLDNVDPAYRGTAYQNAVKDYAALLKENGITPILELHWSHGLWTGYDSHCETAAAECLKPMPDARYAPEFWRQLADTFKDDRAVVFDLFNEPYPNNLQVMDYDQAWRCWRDGGDACPGLTFEAAGMQDLLDAVRGTGAANVVLVGGNSYSNDLSRWLAQKPSDPTGNLAASWHSYNFNYCSDAACWDEQIAPVAAQVPLVAGEFGENTCAHGYVDTLMDWLDAHGASYLGWTWNTWDCSSGPSLISSYDGTPTPYGAGLRDHLLSVP
;
A
#
# COMPACT_ATOMS: atom_id res chain seq x y z
N PRO A 1 24.57 19.69 4.71
CA PRO A 1 24.67 19.67 3.23
C PRO A 1 24.08 18.35 2.73
N THR A 2 22.79 18.38 2.42
CA THR A 2 22.02 17.25 1.91
C THR A 2 22.31 17.13 0.43
N THR A 3 22.87 15.99 0.02
CA THR A 3 22.96 15.65 -1.40
C THR A 3 21.53 15.52 -1.91
N PRO A 4 21.13 16.23 -2.98
CA PRO A 4 19.83 16.00 -3.60
C PRO A 4 19.69 14.51 -3.93
N PRO A 5 18.47 13.93 -3.85
CA PRO A 5 18.26 12.56 -4.27
C PRO A 5 18.77 12.43 -5.71
N PRO A 6 19.50 11.33 -6.03
CA PRO A 6 20.15 11.17 -7.33
C PRO A 6 19.18 11.50 -8.46
N GLY A 7 19.59 12.35 -9.40
CA GLY A 7 18.83 12.59 -10.61
C GLY A 7 18.76 11.30 -11.43
N GLY A 8 17.58 10.92 -11.92
CA GLY A 8 17.38 9.72 -12.71
C GLY A 8 15.95 9.19 -12.61
N THR A 9 15.65 8.15 -13.39
CA THR A 9 14.40 7.41 -13.28
C THR A 9 14.39 6.55 -12.01
N ALA A 10 13.21 6.18 -11.51
CA ALA A 10 13.09 5.23 -10.41
C ALA A 10 13.86 3.94 -10.71
N PRO A 11 14.61 3.38 -9.74
CA PRO A 11 15.43 2.20 -9.98
C PRO A 11 14.56 0.95 -10.15
N GLU A 12 15.01 0.01 -10.97
CA GLU A 12 14.46 -1.35 -10.94
C GLU A 12 14.79 -2.02 -9.61
N LEU A 13 13.83 -2.77 -9.07
CA LEU A 13 13.93 -3.38 -7.75
C LEU A 13 13.94 -4.91 -7.80
N SER A 14 14.63 -5.47 -6.82
CA SER A 14 14.60 -6.89 -6.47
C SER A 14 14.79 -7.07 -4.97
N VAL A 15 14.50 -8.27 -4.47
CA VAL A 15 14.72 -8.63 -3.08
C VAL A 15 16.03 -9.40 -2.93
N ALA A 16 16.84 -9.00 -1.95
CA ALA A 16 18.07 -9.69 -1.56
C ALA A 16 18.13 -9.87 -0.04
N GLY A 17 17.73 -11.05 0.43
CA GLY A 17 17.55 -11.32 1.86
C GLY A 17 16.43 -10.43 2.41
N ASN A 18 16.73 -9.63 3.42
CA ASN A 18 15.78 -8.71 4.05
C ASN A 18 15.81 -7.28 3.49
N ARG A 19 16.35 -7.07 2.29
CA ARG A 19 16.53 -5.73 1.69
C ARG A 19 15.97 -5.67 0.28
N LEU A 20 15.45 -4.50 -0.09
CA LEU A 20 15.26 -4.14 -1.49
C LEU A 20 16.61 -3.69 -2.05
N VAL A 21 16.92 -4.08 -3.28
CA VAL A 21 18.15 -3.67 -3.96
C VAL A 21 17.88 -3.24 -5.41
N ASP A 22 18.71 -2.33 -5.88
CA ASP A 22 18.75 -1.92 -7.29
C ASP A 22 19.49 -2.95 -8.17
N ALA A 23 19.55 -2.69 -9.48
CA ALA A 23 20.24 -3.55 -10.45
C ALA A 23 21.78 -3.65 -10.21
N ALA A 24 22.37 -2.72 -9.48
CA ALA A 24 23.78 -2.75 -9.09
C ALA A 24 24.01 -3.49 -7.74
N GLY A 25 22.94 -3.93 -7.08
CA GLY A 25 22.98 -4.58 -5.76
C GLY A 25 23.08 -3.59 -4.60
N GLY A 26 22.89 -2.29 -4.85
CA GLY A 26 22.80 -1.27 -3.80
C GLY A 26 21.49 -1.37 -3.04
N THR A 27 21.54 -1.26 -1.71
CA THR A 27 20.31 -1.25 -0.88
C THR A 27 19.45 -0.04 -1.24
N VAL A 28 18.16 -0.28 -1.47
CA VAL A 28 17.15 0.76 -1.66
C VAL A 28 16.20 0.77 -0.47
N ARG A 29 15.89 1.96 0.07
CA ARG A 29 14.82 2.17 1.04
C ARG A 29 13.76 3.05 0.42
N LEU A 30 12.51 2.57 0.40
CA LEU A 30 11.36 3.34 -0.08
C LEU A 30 10.92 4.26 1.05
N ARG A 31 11.11 5.57 0.89
CA ARG A 31 10.78 6.60 1.87
C ARG A 31 9.89 7.61 1.18
N GLY A 32 8.65 7.69 1.62
CA GLY A 32 7.65 8.33 0.79
C GLY A 32 6.35 8.68 1.46
N VAL A 33 5.33 8.80 0.62
CA VAL A 33 3.98 9.21 1.00
C VAL A 33 2.95 8.36 0.26
N ASN A 34 1.77 8.23 0.85
CA ASN A 34 0.57 7.76 0.15
C ASN A 34 -0.07 8.93 -0.58
N ARG A 35 -0.58 8.71 -1.79
CA ARG A 35 -1.37 9.68 -2.54
C ARG A 35 -2.74 9.09 -2.85
N SER A 36 -3.66 9.28 -1.92
CA SER A 36 -5.03 8.75 -1.99
C SER A 36 -5.93 9.57 -2.94
N GLY A 37 -6.92 8.91 -3.53
CA GLY A 37 -7.93 9.49 -4.42
C GLY A 37 -8.37 8.55 -5.54
N GLY A 38 -7.52 7.62 -5.98
CA GLY A 38 -7.81 6.70 -7.08
C GLY A 38 -8.79 5.59 -6.70
N GLU A 39 -8.76 5.18 -5.45
CA GLU A 39 -9.66 4.19 -4.88
C GLU A 39 -11.11 4.66 -4.81
N PHE A 40 -11.36 5.97 -4.70
CA PHE A 40 -12.72 6.47 -4.40
C PHE A 40 -13.27 7.49 -5.39
N ALA A 41 -12.46 8.34 -6.02
CA ALA A 41 -12.99 9.42 -6.86
C ALA A 41 -13.78 8.90 -8.08
N CYS A 42 -13.36 7.76 -8.62
CA CYS A 42 -13.96 7.13 -9.79
C CYS A 42 -15.32 6.50 -9.48
N VAL A 43 -15.43 5.72 -8.39
CA VAL A 43 -16.70 5.11 -7.94
C VAL A 43 -17.68 6.16 -7.40
N GLN A 44 -17.18 7.27 -6.85
CA GLN A 44 -18.00 8.43 -6.48
C GLN A 44 -18.37 9.31 -7.68
N GLY A 45 -17.82 9.04 -8.86
CA GLY A 45 -18.30 9.58 -10.13
C GLY A 45 -17.92 11.02 -10.42
N TYR A 46 -16.80 11.53 -9.88
CA TYR A 46 -16.40 12.93 -10.12
C TYR A 46 -15.03 13.12 -10.76
N ALA A 47 -14.11 12.15 -10.67
CA ALA A 47 -12.78 12.23 -11.28
C ALA A 47 -12.08 10.86 -11.28
N PHE A 48 -10.89 10.78 -11.88
CA PHE A 48 -9.96 9.68 -11.62
C PHE A 48 -9.26 9.82 -10.27
N TRP A 49 -9.02 11.07 -9.82
CA TRP A 49 -8.19 11.39 -8.66
C TRP A 49 -8.83 12.49 -7.81
N ASP A 50 -8.63 12.43 -6.50
CA ASP A 50 -8.97 13.52 -5.58
C ASP A 50 -7.86 14.57 -5.52
N GLY A 51 -7.97 15.61 -6.35
CA GLY A 51 -6.98 16.69 -6.46
C GLY A 51 -5.88 16.43 -7.50
N PRO A 52 -4.87 17.31 -7.61
CA PRO A 52 -3.84 17.21 -8.64
C PRO A 52 -2.96 15.97 -8.44
N MET A 53 -2.62 15.36 -9.57
CA MET A 53 -1.65 14.28 -9.76
C MET A 53 -0.80 14.55 -11.02
N ASP A 54 -0.47 15.83 -11.23
CA ASP A 54 0.30 16.33 -12.36
C ASP A 54 1.77 16.58 -11.98
N ALA A 55 2.57 17.06 -12.94
CA ALA A 55 4.00 17.31 -12.74
C ALA A 55 4.30 18.32 -11.62
N ALA A 56 3.41 19.30 -11.38
CA ALA A 56 3.61 20.27 -10.30
C ALA A 56 3.40 19.59 -8.94
N SER A 57 2.38 18.75 -8.81
CA SER A 57 2.15 17.96 -7.59
C SER A 57 3.29 16.97 -7.31
N VAL A 58 3.83 16.30 -8.33
CA VAL A 58 4.98 15.39 -8.20
C VAL A 58 6.26 16.14 -7.83
N ALA A 59 6.47 17.34 -8.38
CA ALA A 59 7.59 18.19 -7.98
C ALA A 59 7.48 18.62 -6.50
N ALA A 60 6.27 18.91 -6.02
CA ALA A 60 6.03 19.23 -4.61
C ALA A 60 6.31 18.02 -3.70
N ILE A 61 5.83 16.81 -4.05
CA ILE A 61 6.17 15.56 -3.34
C ILE A 61 7.70 15.37 -3.28
N ARG A 62 8.37 15.51 -4.43
CA ARG A 62 9.83 15.33 -4.53
C ARG A 62 10.60 16.35 -3.67
N SER A 63 10.04 17.54 -3.44
CA SER A 63 10.70 18.57 -2.63
C SER A 63 10.92 18.15 -1.17
N TRP A 64 10.18 17.16 -0.67
CA TRP A 64 10.36 16.56 0.65
C TRP A 64 11.40 15.42 0.67
N ASN A 65 12.19 15.22 -0.39
CA ASN A 65 13.13 14.11 -0.55
C ASN A 65 12.45 12.71 -0.61
N VAL A 66 11.22 12.68 -1.14
CA VAL A 66 10.47 11.43 -1.38
C VAL A 66 11.06 10.66 -2.57
N ASN A 67 11.19 9.33 -2.42
CA ASN A 67 11.60 8.43 -3.50
C ASN A 67 10.57 7.31 -3.80
N ALA A 68 9.44 7.27 -3.11
CA ALA A 68 8.36 6.34 -3.37
C ALA A 68 6.99 6.97 -3.13
N VAL A 69 5.99 6.61 -3.94
CA VAL A 69 4.60 7.02 -3.73
C VAL A 69 3.71 5.80 -3.85
N ARG A 70 2.91 5.53 -2.81
CA ARG A 70 1.87 4.50 -2.83
C ARG A 70 0.56 5.08 -3.32
N VAL A 71 -0.05 4.40 -4.29
CA VAL A 71 -1.19 4.87 -5.09
C VAL A 71 -2.35 3.90 -4.91
N PRO A 72 -3.31 4.24 -4.03
CA PRO A 72 -4.54 3.48 -3.86
C PRO A 72 -5.38 3.37 -5.13
N LEU A 73 -5.76 2.13 -5.48
CA LEU A 73 -6.57 1.83 -6.67
C LEU A 73 -7.86 1.09 -6.31
N ASN A 74 -8.81 1.15 -7.25
CA ASN A 74 -10.12 0.52 -7.15
C ASN A 74 -10.28 -0.63 -8.16
N SER A 75 -10.76 -1.81 -7.72
CA SER A 75 -10.99 -2.94 -8.62
C SER A 75 -12.05 -2.65 -9.68
N ASP A 76 -13.18 -2.04 -9.29
CA ASP A 76 -14.33 -1.82 -10.17
C ASP A 76 -13.99 -0.78 -11.25
N CYS A 77 -13.26 0.28 -10.88
CA CYS A 77 -12.81 1.30 -11.82
C CYS A 77 -11.79 0.73 -12.80
N TRP A 78 -10.81 -0.05 -12.33
CA TRP A 78 -9.81 -0.66 -13.22
C TRP A 78 -10.43 -1.67 -14.19
N LEU A 79 -11.30 -2.55 -13.69
CA LEU A 79 -11.95 -3.60 -14.48
C LEU A 79 -13.08 -3.08 -15.38
N GLY A 80 -13.52 -1.84 -15.16
CA GLY A 80 -14.54 -1.21 -15.99
C GLY A 80 -15.96 -1.72 -15.72
N LEU A 81 -16.27 -2.05 -14.46
CA LEU A 81 -17.57 -2.60 -14.08
C LEU A 81 -18.72 -1.59 -14.23
N ASP A 82 -19.92 -2.11 -14.46
CA ASP A 82 -21.07 -1.30 -14.88
C ASP A 82 -21.57 -0.28 -13.84
N ASN A 83 -21.19 -0.44 -12.57
CA ASN A 83 -21.53 0.47 -11.48
C ASN A 83 -20.73 1.78 -11.49
N VAL A 84 -19.60 1.85 -12.20
CA VAL A 84 -18.75 3.06 -12.26
C VAL A 84 -19.16 3.91 -13.46
N ASP A 85 -19.07 5.24 -13.39
CA ASP A 85 -19.30 6.09 -14.56
C ASP A 85 -18.35 5.68 -15.71
N PRO A 86 -18.84 5.46 -16.95
CA PRO A 86 -18.01 5.14 -18.11
C PRO A 86 -16.84 6.11 -18.37
N ALA A 87 -16.93 7.37 -17.92
CA ALA A 87 -15.86 8.35 -18.01
C ALA A 87 -14.65 8.00 -17.13
N TYR A 88 -14.85 7.26 -16.04
CA TYR A 88 -13.83 7.01 -15.00
C TYR A 88 -13.46 5.54 -14.81
N ARG A 89 -13.75 4.67 -15.79
CA ARG A 89 -13.57 3.22 -15.66
C ARG A 89 -12.88 2.57 -16.86
N GLY A 90 -12.41 1.33 -16.69
CA GLY A 90 -11.76 0.52 -17.72
C GLY A 90 -10.54 1.23 -18.29
N THR A 91 -10.41 1.26 -19.62
CA THR A 91 -9.27 1.88 -20.32
C THR A 91 -8.99 3.32 -19.88
N ALA A 92 -10.02 4.12 -19.56
CA ALA A 92 -9.82 5.50 -19.13
C ALA A 92 -9.08 5.57 -17.78
N TYR A 93 -9.53 4.79 -16.80
CA TYR A 93 -8.88 4.66 -15.49
C TYR A 93 -7.48 4.06 -15.62
N GLN A 94 -7.34 2.99 -16.40
CA GLN A 94 -6.06 2.33 -16.65
C GLN A 94 -5.02 3.28 -17.25
N ASN A 95 -5.42 4.14 -18.19
CA ASN A 95 -4.51 5.13 -18.77
C ASN A 95 -4.10 6.19 -17.74
N ALA A 96 -5.03 6.69 -16.92
CA ALA A 96 -4.69 7.62 -15.84
C ALA A 96 -3.66 7.03 -14.87
N VAL A 97 -3.81 5.75 -14.49
CA VAL A 97 -2.83 5.04 -13.64
C VAL A 97 -1.47 4.90 -14.32
N LYS A 98 -1.43 4.51 -15.60
CA LYS A 98 -0.17 4.40 -16.37
C LYS A 98 0.54 5.74 -16.48
N ASP A 99 -0.19 6.81 -16.78
CA ASP A 99 0.35 8.16 -16.93
C ASP A 99 0.95 8.65 -15.59
N TYR A 100 0.26 8.41 -14.48
CA TYR A 100 0.76 8.81 -13.16
C TYR A 100 1.97 7.96 -12.72
N ALA A 101 1.93 6.64 -12.94
CA ALA A 101 3.07 5.77 -12.66
C ALA A 101 4.31 6.16 -13.49
N ALA A 102 4.13 6.49 -14.77
CA ALA A 102 5.22 7.00 -15.62
C ALA A 102 5.77 8.33 -15.10
N LEU A 103 4.90 9.28 -14.74
CA LEU A 103 5.31 10.57 -14.20
C LEU A 103 6.12 10.43 -12.90
N LEU A 104 5.69 9.57 -11.97
CA LEU A 104 6.44 9.28 -10.74
C LEU A 104 7.83 8.74 -11.07
N LYS A 105 7.90 7.71 -11.93
CA LYS A 105 9.17 7.09 -12.32
C LYS A 105 10.13 8.06 -12.99
N GLU A 106 9.64 8.88 -13.93
CA GLU A 106 10.45 9.89 -14.63
C GLU A 106 11.06 10.91 -13.66
N ASN A 107 10.46 11.09 -12.49
CA ASN A 107 10.94 11.96 -11.42
C ASN A 107 11.76 11.25 -10.34
N GLY A 108 12.14 9.99 -10.56
CA GLY A 108 12.94 9.20 -9.63
C GLY A 108 12.14 8.61 -8.46
N ILE A 109 10.81 8.56 -8.57
CA ILE A 109 9.91 8.10 -7.52
C ILE A 109 9.34 6.73 -7.93
N THR A 110 9.57 5.72 -7.09
CA THR A 110 9.03 4.37 -7.23
C THR A 110 7.50 4.39 -7.02
N PRO A 111 6.69 4.04 -8.04
CA PRO A 111 5.25 3.85 -7.84
C PRO A 111 4.98 2.52 -7.14
N ILE A 112 4.21 2.56 -6.06
CA ILE A 112 3.65 1.38 -5.40
C ILE A 112 2.16 1.35 -5.72
N LEU A 113 1.73 0.45 -6.60
CA LEU A 113 0.34 0.30 -7.01
C LEU A 113 -0.34 -0.75 -6.14
N GLU A 114 -1.51 -0.43 -5.61
CA GLU A 114 -2.13 -1.26 -4.58
C GLU A 114 -3.65 -1.36 -4.71
N LEU A 115 -4.20 -2.52 -4.36
CA LEU A 115 -5.65 -2.74 -4.36
C LEU A 115 -6.23 -2.25 -3.03
N HIS A 116 -6.82 -1.06 -3.06
CA HIS A 116 -7.33 -0.41 -1.85
C HIS A 116 -8.76 -0.82 -1.56
N TRP A 117 -9.63 -0.67 -2.54
CA TRP A 117 -11.04 -1.08 -2.47
C TRP A 117 -11.32 -2.16 -3.50
N SER A 118 -11.88 -3.27 -3.01
CA SER A 118 -12.29 -4.41 -3.81
C SER A 118 -13.80 -4.58 -3.80
N HIS A 119 -14.30 -5.34 -4.76
CA HIS A 119 -15.67 -5.83 -4.74
C HIS A 119 -15.89 -6.78 -3.54
N GLY A 120 -17.14 -7.05 -3.20
CA GLY A 120 -17.53 -7.99 -2.14
C GLY A 120 -18.59 -7.40 -1.22
N LEU A 121 -19.62 -8.17 -0.91
CA LEU A 121 -20.64 -7.77 0.06
C LEU A 121 -20.32 -8.40 1.41
N TRP A 122 -20.02 -7.58 2.41
CA TRP A 122 -19.91 -7.96 3.81
C TRP A 122 -20.88 -7.15 4.66
N THR A 123 -21.79 -7.83 5.36
CA THR A 123 -22.80 -7.18 6.22
C THR A 123 -22.72 -7.65 7.68
N GLY A 124 -21.63 -8.31 8.06
CA GLY A 124 -21.39 -8.74 9.43
C GLY A 124 -20.71 -7.67 10.29
N TYR A 125 -20.15 -8.10 11.42
CA TYR A 125 -19.42 -7.20 12.32
C TYR A 125 -18.23 -6.54 11.60
N ASP A 126 -17.95 -5.28 11.93
CA ASP A 126 -16.89 -4.47 11.29
C ASP A 126 -17.09 -4.30 9.76
N SER A 127 -18.36 -4.18 9.32
CA SER A 127 -18.70 -3.80 7.95
C SER A 127 -18.61 -2.28 7.77
N HIS A 128 -17.96 -1.85 6.68
CA HIS A 128 -17.70 -0.45 6.38
C HIS A 128 -18.66 0.13 5.33
N CYS A 129 -19.41 -0.72 4.62
CA CYS A 129 -20.46 -0.30 3.70
C CYS A 129 -21.44 -1.44 3.36
N GLU A 130 -22.67 -1.07 2.98
CA GLU A 130 -23.76 -2.01 2.65
C GLU A 130 -23.87 -2.28 1.13
N THR A 131 -22.73 -2.41 0.44
CA THR A 131 -22.70 -2.63 -1.02
C THR A 131 -21.67 -3.68 -1.39
N ALA A 132 -21.91 -4.38 -2.51
CA ALA A 132 -20.92 -5.26 -3.13
C ALA A 132 -19.88 -4.47 -3.93
N ALA A 133 -20.21 -3.27 -4.38
CA ALA A 133 -19.28 -2.42 -5.12
C ALA A 133 -18.04 -2.09 -4.28
N ALA A 134 -16.94 -1.81 -4.98
CA ALA A 134 -15.69 -1.32 -4.40
C ALA A 134 -15.84 0.14 -3.92
N GLU A 135 -16.71 0.40 -2.95
CA GLU A 135 -16.95 1.74 -2.38
C GLU A 135 -16.45 1.86 -0.93
N CYS A 136 -15.86 0.79 -0.40
CA CYS A 136 -15.22 0.75 0.91
C CYS A 136 -14.23 -0.42 0.97
N LEU A 137 -13.39 -0.42 2.01
CA LEU A 137 -12.55 -1.56 2.34
C LEU A 137 -13.41 -2.79 2.70
N LYS A 138 -12.95 -3.97 2.27
CA LYS A 138 -13.57 -5.26 2.57
C LYS A 138 -12.65 -6.09 3.46
N PRO A 139 -13.17 -7.06 4.25
CA PRO A 139 -12.34 -7.87 5.13
C PRO A 139 -11.22 -8.65 4.44
N MET A 140 -11.50 -9.06 3.21
CA MET A 140 -10.62 -9.82 2.33
C MET A 140 -10.95 -9.41 0.88
N PRO A 141 -10.00 -9.56 -0.07
CA PRO A 141 -10.29 -9.43 -1.50
C PRO A 141 -11.32 -10.46 -1.96
N ASP A 142 -12.18 -10.14 -2.91
CA ASP A 142 -13.12 -11.10 -3.48
C ASP A 142 -12.47 -12.01 -4.54
N ALA A 143 -12.86 -13.27 -4.57
CA ALA A 143 -12.33 -14.26 -5.52
C ALA A 143 -12.75 -14.02 -6.98
N ARG A 144 -13.81 -13.23 -7.20
CA ARG A 144 -14.37 -13.02 -8.54
C ARG A 144 -13.60 -11.99 -9.34
N TYR A 145 -13.19 -10.89 -8.71
CA TYR A 145 -12.63 -9.72 -9.39
C TYR A 145 -11.19 -9.40 -8.96
N ALA A 146 -10.81 -9.58 -7.70
CA ALA A 146 -9.46 -9.22 -7.25
C ALA A 146 -8.33 -9.97 -8.00
N PRO A 147 -8.41 -11.29 -8.27
CA PRO A 147 -7.41 -11.96 -9.10
C PRO A 147 -7.34 -11.44 -10.54
N GLU A 148 -8.47 -11.06 -11.15
CA GLU A 148 -8.48 -10.49 -12.51
C GLU A 148 -7.91 -9.07 -12.53
N PHE A 149 -8.19 -8.26 -11.51
CA PHE A 149 -7.55 -6.96 -11.31
C PHE A 149 -6.03 -7.11 -11.31
N TRP A 150 -5.50 -8.02 -10.48
CA TRP A 150 -4.06 -8.25 -10.39
C TRP A 150 -3.45 -8.81 -11.66
N ARG A 151 -4.17 -9.69 -12.36
CA ARG A 151 -3.73 -10.19 -13.68
C ARG A 151 -3.58 -9.05 -14.69
N GLN A 152 -4.55 -8.16 -14.81
CA GLN A 152 -4.50 -7.04 -15.75
C GLN A 152 -3.47 -5.98 -15.37
N LEU A 153 -3.39 -5.64 -14.07
CA LEU A 153 -2.40 -4.68 -13.56
C LEU A 153 -0.98 -5.23 -13.75
N ALA A 154 -0.73 -6.48 -13.37
CA ALA A 154 0.57 -7.11 -13.54
C ALA A 154 0.94 -7.24 -15.02
N ASP A 155 0.02 -7.66 -15.90
CA ASP A 155 0.30 -7.74 -17.35
C ASP A 155 0.67 -6.37 -17.95
N THR A 156 0.07 -5.29 -17.43
CA THR A 156 0.39 -3.91 -17.82
C THR A 156 1.80 -3.48 -17.43
N PHE A 157 2.29 -3.88 -16.25
CA PHE A 157 3.52 -3.36 -15.64
C PHE A 157 4.65 -4.40 -15.48
N LYS A 158 4.48 -5.63 -15.95
CA LYS A 158 5.42 -6.76 -15.74
C LYS A 158 6.84 -6.51 -16.25
N ASP A 159 6.97 -5.69 -17.28
CA ASP A 159 8.27 -5.34 -17.89
C ASP A 159 8.94 -4.14 -17.21
N ASP A 160 8.29 -3.57 -16.19
CA ASP A 160 8.71 -2.36 -15.49
C ASP A 160 9.01 -2.65 -14.02
N ARG A 161 10.22 -3.15 -13.76
CA ARG A 161 10.64 -3.60 -12.41
C ARG A 161 10.86 -2.47 -11.41
N ALA A 162 10.69 -1.21 -11.82
CA ALA A 162 10.62 -0.08 -10.90
C ALA A 162 9.24 0.06 -10.25
N VAL A 163 8.19 -0.55 -10.81
CA VAL A 163 6.86 -0.59 -10.20
C VAL A 163 6.81 -1.69 -9.14
N VAL A 164 6.29 -1.35 -7.97
CA VAL A 164 6.01 -2.28 -6.87
C VAL A 164 4.50 -2.52 -6.79
N PHE A 165 4.11 -3.74 -6.45
CA PHE A 165 2.73 -4.14 -6.24
C PHE A 165 2.47 -4.38 -4.76
N ASP A 166 1.38 -3.87 -4.19
CA ASP A 166 0.96 -4.17 -2.81
C ASP A 166 -0.43 -4.81 -2.83
N LEU A 167 -0.52 -6.11 -2.51
CA LEU A 167 -1.60 -6.99 -2.98
C LEU A 167 -3.01 -6.59 -2.50
N PHE A 168 -3.10 -6.10 -1.28
CA PHE A 168 -4.35 -5.63 -0.70
C PHE A 168 -4.04 -4.72 0.48
N ASN A 169 -4.74 -3.59 0.55
CA ASN A 169 -4.47 -2.55 1.53
C ASN A 169 -4.43 -3.07 2.97
N GLU A 170 -5.55 -3.64 3.43
CA GLU A 170 -5.74 -3.93 4.85
C GLU A 170 -6.62 -5.18 5.05
N PRO A 171 -6.07 -6.40 5.02
CA PRO A 171 -6.81 -7.59 5.44
C PRO A 171 -7.16 -7.53 6.94
N TYR A 172 -8.40 -7.87 7.29
CA TYR A 172 -8.85 -7.93 8.69
C TYR A 172 -9.80 -9.11 9.04
N PRO A 173 -9.61 -10.34 8.50
CA PRO A 173 -10.50 -11.47 8.79
C PRO A 173 -10.58 -11.85 10.28
N ASN A 174 -9.54 -11.53 11.06
CA ASN A 174 -9.49 -11.79 12.52
C ASN A 174 -10.41 -10.85 13.33
N ASN A 175 -10.87 -9.74 12.76
CA ASN A 175 -11.72 -8.78 13.46
C ASN A 175 -13.22 -9.12 13.35
N LEU A 176 -13.59 -10.06 12.48
CA LEU A 176 -14.97 -10.28 12.06
C LEU A 176 -15.84 -11.08 13.05
N GLN A 177 -15.25 -11.61 14.12
CA GLN A 177 -15.92 -12.46 15.12
C GLN A 177 -16.54 -13.76 14.56
N VAL A 178 -16.18 -14.16 13.34
CA VAL A 178 -16.62 -15.42 12.71
C VAL A 178 -15.51 -16.48 12.64
N MET A 179 -14.30 -16.12 13.06
CA MET A 179 -13.10 -16.95 13.03
C MET A 179 -12.28 -16.78 14.29
N ASP A 180 -11.57 -17.85 14.68
CA ASP A 180 -10.46 -17.72 15.61
C ASP A 180 -9.19 -17.20 14.91
N TYR A 181 -8.18 -16.90 15.72
CA TYR A 181 -6.93 -16.31 15.26
C TYR A 181 -6.19 -17.15 14.22
N ASP A 182 -6.08 -18.46 14.42
CA ASP A 182 -5.36 -19.34 13.50
C ASP A 182 -6.16 -19.57 12.20
N GLN A 183 -7.49 -19.61 12.30
CA GLN A 183 -8.37 -19.68 11.13
C GLN A 183 -8.31 -18.40 10.30
N ALA A 184 -8.25 -17.22 10.93
CA ALA A 184 -8.12 -15.95 10.21
C ALA A 184 -6.83 -15.89 9.37
N TRP A 185 -5.71 -16.40 9.89
CA TRP A 185 -4.47 -16.51 9.11
C TRP A 185 -4.53 -17.54 7.98
N ARG A 186 -5.30 -18.64 8.15
CA ARG A 186 -5.60 -19.56 7.04
C ARG A 186 -6.46 -18.89 5.98
N CYS A 187 -7.52 -18.18 6.38
CA CYS A 187 -8.35 -17.38 5.47
C CYS A 187 -7.51 -16.36 4.69
N TRP A 188 -6.67 -15.60 5.39
CA TRP A 188 -5.77 -14.61 4.81
C TRP A 188 -4.88 -15.21 3.71
N ARG A 189 -4.28 -16.38 3.95
CA ARG A 189 -3.39 -17.02 2.97
C ARG A 189 -4.14 -17.69 1.84
N ASP A 190 -5.15 -18.49 2.16
CA ASP A 190 -5.74 -19.51 1.28
C ASP A 190 -7.08 -19.10 0.66
N GLY A 191 -7.77 -18.08 1.19
CA GLY A 191 -9.10 -17.69 0.69
C GLY A 191 -10.14 -18.80 0.77
N GLY A 192 -11.16 -18.73 -0.09
CA GLY A 192 -12.14 -19.78 -0.35
C GLY A 192 -12.75 -20.41 0.92
N ASP A 193 -12.70 -21.75 0.99
CA ASP A 193 -13.23 -22.52 2.13
C ASP A 193 -12.48 -22.26 3.44
N ALA A 194 -11.27 -21.71 3.40
CA ALA A 194 -10.56 -21.28 4.60
C ALA A 194 -11.17 -20.00 5.19
N CYS A 195 -12.17 -19.39 4.53
CA CYS A 195 -12.84 -18.19 4.96
C CYS A 195 -14.29 -18.38 5.48
N PRO A 196 -14.57 -19.26 6.46
CA PRO A 196 -15.94 -19.48 6.94
C PRO A 196 -16.59 -18.22 7.49
N GLY A 197 -17.88 -18.04 7.17
CA GLY A 197 -18.69 -16.95 7.70
C GLY A 197 -18.66 -15.66 6.87
N LEU A 198 -17.73 -15.51 5.92
CA LEU A 198 -17.82 -14.44 4.93
C LEU A 198 -19.04 -14.65 4.03
N THR A 199 -19.68 -13.54 3.67
CA THR A 199 -20.86 -13.50 2.79
C THR A 199 -20.51 -13.45 1.30
N PHE A 200 -19.22 -13.49 0.97
CA PHE A 200 -18.66 -13.58 -0.37
C PHE A 200 -17.47 -14.54 -0.35
N GLU A 201 -17.15 -15.14 -1.49
CA GLU A 201 -15.96 -15.98 -1.64
C GLU A 201 -14.71 -15.08 -1.70
N ALA A 202 -13.78 -15.28 -0.77
CA ALA A 202 -12.55 -14.49 -0.67
C ALA A 202 -11.43 -15.10 -1.51
N ALA A 203 -10.61 -14.26 -2.14
CA ALA A 203 -9.28 -14.64 -2.60
C ALA A 203 -8.27 -14.48 -1.45
N GLY A 204 -7.42 -15.49 -1.25
CA GLY A 204 -6.29 -15.39 -0.34
C GLY A 204 -5.14 -14.59 -0.95
N MET A 205 -4.17 -14.22 -0.12
CA MET A 205 -2.95 -13.55 -0.59
C MET A 205 -2.14 -14.43 -1.56
N GLN A 206 -2.22 -15.76 -1.45
CA GLN A 206 -1.61 -16.67 -2.42
C GLN A 206 -2.28 -16.57 -3.80
N ASP A 207 -3.62 -16.49 -3.86
CA ASP A 207 -4.35 -16.37 -5.12
C ASP A 207 -3.97 -15.07 -5.86
N LEU A 208 -3.83 -13.97 -5.12
CA LEU A 208 -3.45 -12.69 -5.69
C LEU A 208 -1.99 -12.71 -6.17
N LEU A 209 -1.07 -13.29 -5.40
CA LEU A 209 0.32 -13.46 -5.82
C LEU A 209 0.43 -14.37 -7.06
N ASP A 210 -0.33 -15.46 -7.11
CA ASP A 210 -0.38 -16.36 -8.26
C ASP A 210 -0.95 -15.65 -9.50
N ALA A 211 -1.95 -14.78 -9.32
CA ALA A 211 -2.47 -13.95 -10.41
C ALA A 211 -1.40 -13.01 -10.97
N VAL A 212 -0.59 -12.38 -10.11
CA VAL A 212 0.56 -11.55 -10.53
C VAL A 212 1.59 -12.40 -11.26
N ARG A 213 2.10 -13.47 -10.61
CA ARG A 213 3.19 -14.29 -11.15
C ARG A 213 2.78 -15.08 -12.39
N GLY A 214 1.51 -15.45 -12.53
CA GLY A 214 0.95 -16.10 -13.71
C GLY A 214 1.06 -15.29 -15.01
N THR A 215 1.26 -13.97 -14.92
CA THR A 215 1.52 -13.10 -16.09
C THR A 215 2.98 -13.12 -16.57
N GLY A 216 3.88 -13.70 -15.76
CA GLY A 216 5.33 -13.59 -15.90
C GLY A 216 5.96 -12.40 -15.16
N ALA A 217 5.18 -11.59 -14.44
CA ALA A 217 5.68 -10.45 -13.69
C ALA A 217 6.68 -10.86 -12.59
N ALA A 218 7.83 -10.19 -12.58
CA ALA A 218 8.89 -10.37 -11.58
C ALA A 218 9.08 -9.14 -10.67
N ASN A 219 8.13 -8.18 -10.71
CA ASN A 219 8.09 -7.01 -9.83
C ASN A 219 8.16 -7.41 -8.35
N VAL A 220 8.65 -6.50 -7.50
CA VAL A 220 8.52 -6.65 -6.05
C VAL A 220 7.03 -6.62 -5.68
N VAL A 221 6.61 -7.58 -4.85
CA VAL A 221 5.25 -7.68 -4.33
C VAL A 221 5.29 -7.53 -2.80
N LEU A 222 4.51 -6.58 -2.28
CA LEU A 222 4.26 -6.37 -0.86
C LEU A 222 2.99 -7.13 -0.47
N VAL A 223 3.00 -7.74 0.72
CA VAL A 223 1.84 -8.44 1.28
C VAL A 223 1.65 -8.02 2.73
N GLY A 224 0.54 -7.35 3.01
CA GLY A 224 0.11 -6.99 4.36
C GLY A 224 -0.35 -8.19 5.18
N GLY A 225 -0.30 -8.08 6.51
CA GLY A 225 -0.80 -9.12 7.43
C GLY A 225 -2.28 -8.96 7.79
N ASN A 226 -2.65 -9.46 8.97
CA ASN A 226 -4.00 -9.32 9.53
C ASN A 226 -4.14 -8.01 10.33
N SER A 227 -5.31 -7.80 10.95
CA SER A 227 -5.60 -6.63 11.78
C SER A 227 -5.36 -5.30 11.05
N TYR A 228 -5.91 -5.16 9.85
CA TYR A 228 -5.68 -4.00 8.98
C TYR A 228 -4.18 -3.81 8.69
N SER A 229 -3.52 -4.89 8.28
CA SER A 229 -2.07 -4.92 8.02
C SER A 229 -1.18 -4.54 9.22
N ASN A 230 -1.69 -4.46 10.46
CA ASN A 230 -0.89 -4.17 11.65
C ASN A 230 -0.26 -5.42 12.29
N ASP A 231 -0.83 -6.61 12.06
CA ASP A 231 -0.36 -7.89 12.62
C ASP A 231 0.49 -8.69 11.64
N LEU A 232 1.78 -8.80 11.94
CA LEU A 232 2.72 -9.65 11.18
C LEU A 232 3.18 -10.90 11.95
N SER A 233 2.61 -11.19 13.12
CA SER A 233 3.12 -12.23 14.03
C SER A 233 3.07 -13.66 13.47
N ARG A 234 2.20 -13.94 12.47
CA ARG A 234 2.23 -15.21 11.72
C ARG A 234 2.72 -15.07 10.27
N TRP A 235 3.11 -13.88 9.84
CA TRP A 235 3.44 -13.61 8.44
C TRP A 235 4.52 -14.55 7.94
N LEU A 236 5.63 -14.75 8.69
CA LEU A 236 6.70 -15.66 8.27
C LEU A 236 6.27 -17.13 8.17
N ALA A 237 5.34 -17.56 9.02
CA ALA A 237 4.83 -18.93 9.04
C ALA A 237 3.78 -19.18 7.94
N GLN A 238 3.11 -18.12 7.49
CA GLN A 238 1.99 -18.18 6.54
C GLN A 238 2.31 -17.53 5.19
N LYS A 239 3.50 -16.95 5.00
CA LYS A 239 3.83 -16.14 3.82
C LYS A 239 3.52 -16.90 2.53
N PRO A 240 2.92 -16.23 1.53
CA PRO A 240 2.76 -16.82 0.22
C PRO A 240 4.07 -17.32 -0.38
N SER A 241 3.99 -18.39 -1.17
CA SER A 241 5.12 -18.93 -1.91
C SER A 241 5.34 -18.12 -3.18
N ASP A 242 6.39 -17.30 -3.22
CA ASP A 242 6.79 -16.54 -4.40
C ASP A 242 7.94 -17.24 -5.17
N PRO A 243 7.69 -17.79 -6.38
CA PRO A 243 8.73 -18.45 -7.17
C PRO A 243 9.85 -17.50 -7.64
N THR A 244 9.62 -16.19 -7.63
CA THR A 244 10.62 -15.19 -8.02
C THR A 244 11.51 -14.75 -6.86
N GLY A 245 11.07 -15.00 -5.62
CA GLY A 245 11.71 -14.50 -4.40
C GLY A 245 11.58 -13.00 -4.18
N ASN A 246 10.86 -12.24 -5.02
CA ASN A 246 10.69 -10.80 -4.90
C ASN A 246 9.48 -10.42 -4.02
N LEU A 247 9.42 -11.00 -2.82
CA LEU A 247 8.34 -10.79 -1.85
C LEU A 247 8.84 -9.96 -0.64
N ALA A 248 8.03 -8.99 -0.21
CA ALA A 248 8.27 -8.16 0.97
C ALA A 248 7.00 -8.07 1.83
N ALA A 249 7.17 -7.75 3.11
CA ALA A 249 6.05 -7.54 4.03
C ALA A 249 5.59 -6.08 3.98
N SER A 250 4.28 -5.86 3.84
CA SER A 250 3.64 -4.55 4.08
C SER A 250 3.15 -4.48 5.52
N TRP A 251 3.26 -3.32 6.17
CA TRP A 251 2.80 -3.10 7.54
C TRP A 251 2.17 -1.73 7.70
N HIS A 252 1.05 -1.64 8.41
CA HIS A 252 0.37 -0.39 8.69
C HIS A 252 0.47 -0.06 10.18
N SER A 253 0.91 1.15 10.50
CA SER A 253 1.24 1.52 11.88
C SER A 253 0.70 2.90 12.25
N TYR A 254 -0.28 2.91 13.14
CA TYR A 254 -0.90 4.12 13.67
C TYR A 254 -0.88 4.12 15.19
N ASN A 255 -0.93 5.32 15.79
CA ASN A 255 -0.94 5.50 17.25
C ASN A 255 -2.19 4.93 17.96
N PHE A 256 -3.19 4.53 17.20
CA PHE A 256 -4.44 3.90 17.68
C PHE A 256 -4.53 2.40 17.34
N ASN A 257 -3.50 1.82 16.73
CA ASN A 257 -3.43 0.39 16.49
C ASN A 257 -3.10 -0.38 17.78
N TYR A 258 -3.31 -1.69 17.76
CA TYR A 258 -2.95 -2.52 18.90
C TYR A 258 -1.42 -2.68 19.03
N CYS A 259 -0.69 -2.75 17.91
CA CYS A 259 0.77 -2.75 17.88
C CYS A 259 1.30 -1.35 17.54
N SER A 260 1.43 -0.51 18.57
CA SER A 260 1.69 0.92 18.42
C SER A 260 2.82 1.44 19.32
N ASP A 261 3.71 0.57 19.79
CA ASP A 261 4.88 0.98 20.56
C ASP A 261 6.11 0.11 20.25
N ALA A 262 7.28 0.60 20.64
CA ALA A 262 8.55 -0.06 20.38
C ALA A 262 8.63 -1.49 20.97
N ALA A 263 7.97 -1.74 22.11
CA ALA A 263 7.97 -3.08 22.70
C ALA A 263 7.22 -4.07 21.81
N CYS A 264 6.06 -3.68 21.28
CA CYS A 264 5.33 -4.48 20.32
C CYS A 264 6.09 -4.63 19.00
N TRP A 265 6.70 -3.55 18.49
CA TRP A 265 7.44 -3.61 17.23
C TRP A 265 8.65 -4.54 17.32
N ASP A 266 9.40 -4.50 18.44
CA ASP A 266 10.52 -5.42 18.70
C ASP A 266 10.06 -6.88 18.78
N GLU A 267 8.90 -7.13 19.38
CA GLU A 267 8.36 -8.49 19.54
C GLU A 267 7.77 -9.06 18.24
N GLN A 268 6.98 -8.27 17.50
CA GLN A 268 6.16 -8.77 16.39
C GLN A 268 6.72 -8.42 15.02
N ILE A 269 7.37 -7.26 14.87
CA ILE A 269 7.72 -6.69 13.57
C ILE A 269 9.21 -6.90 13.25
N ALA A 270 10.12 -6.68 14.21
CA ALA A 270 11.56 -6.90 14.01
C ALA A 270 11.91 -8.32 13.52
N PRO A 271 11.28 -9.42 14.01
CA PRO A 271 11.56 -10.75 13.49
C PRO A 271 11.25 -10.90 11.99
N VAL A 272 10.25 -10.18 11.49
CA VAL A 272 9.88 -10.18 10.07
C VAL A 272 10.87 -9.34 9.26
N ALA A 273 11.18 -8.13 9.73
CA ALA A 273 12.18 -7.24 9.12
C ALA A 273 13.60 -7.84 9.05
N ALA A 274 13.91 -8.81 9.92
CA ALA A 274 15.16 -9.54 9.89
C ALA A 274 15.24 -10.58 8.75
N GLN A 275 14.11 -11.01 8.17
CA GLN A 275 14.06 -12.10 7.19
C GLN A 275 13.62 -11.68 5.80
N VAL A 276 12.76 -10.66 5.69
CA VAL A 276 12.27 -10.11 4.43
C VAL A 276 12.31 -8.59 4.48
N PRO A 277 12.33 -7.90 3.32
CA PRO A 277 12.18 -6.46 3.32
C PRO A 277 10.84 -6.10 3.97
N LEU A 278 10.88 -5.12 4.88
CA LEU A 278 9.70 -4.54 5.50
C LEU A 278 9.43 -3.17 4.89
N VAL A 279 8.18 -2.93 4.49
CA VAL A 279 7.67 -1.62 4.09
C VAL A 279 6.52 -1.27 5.01
N ALA A 280 6.65 -0.22 5.81
CA ALA A 280 5.50 0.39 6.46
C ALA A 280 4.68 1.12 5.37
N GLY A 281 3.78 0.38 4.71
CA GLY A 281 2.99 0.85 3.56
C GLY A 281 2.13 2.06 3.92
N GLU A 282 1.74 2.14 5.19
CA GLU A 282 1.14 3.32 5.80
C GLU A 282 1.67 3.50 7.21
N PHE A 283 1.89 4.76 7.59
CA PHE A 283 1.91 5.14 8.99
C PHE A 283 1.39 6.56 9.18
N GLY A 284 0.89 6.86 10.37
CA GLY A 284 0.42 8.18 10.73
C GLY A 284 -0.07 8.28 12.16
N GLU A 285 -0.63 9.44 12.52
CA GLU A 285 -1.29 9.64 13.81
C GLU A 285 -2.50 10.58 13.70
N ASN A 286 -3.46 10.42 14.61
CA ASN A 286 -4.73 11.16 14.61
C ASN A 286 -4.75 12.40 15.53
N THR A 287 -3.57 12.91 15.90
CA THR A 287 -3.42 14.02 16.85
C THR A 287 -3.04 15.34 16.18
N CYS A 288 -2.74 15.30 14.88
CA CYS A 288 -2.07 16.38 14.14
C CYS A 288 -0.73 16.81 14.76
N ALA A 289 -0.14 16.02 15.66
CA ALA A 289 1.26 16.12 16.08
C ALA A 289 2.11 15.13 15.27
N HIS A 290 3.38 14.96 15.64
CA HIS A 290 4.29 14.02 14.99
C HIS A 290 5.11 13.15 15.97
N GLY A 291 4.76 13.13 17.26
CA GLY A 291 5.58 12.45 18.28
C GLY A 291 5.57 10.92 18.17
N TYR A 292 4.44 10.34 17.75
CA TYR A 292 4.36 8.91 17.49
C TYR A 292 5.19 8.55 16.26
N VAL A 293 5.03 9.33 15.17
CA VAL A 293 5.72 9.04 13.92
C VAL A 293 7.22 9.28 13.98
N ASP A 294 7.69 10.24 14.77
CA ASP A 294 9.13 10.43 15.04
C ASP A 294 9.73 9.16 15.63
N THR A 295 9.09 8.62 16.68
CA THR A 295 9.54 7.40 17.37
C THR A 295 9.54 6.19 16.42
N LEU A 296 8.50 6.09 15.59
CA LEU A 296 8.36 5.01 14.62
C LEU A 296 9.40 5.11 13.49
N MET A 297 9.63 6.29 12.92
CA MET A 297 10.61 6.50 11.86
C MET A 297 12.04 6.20 12.34
N ASP A 298 12.39 6.60 13.56
CA ASP A 298 13.69 6.24 14.17
C ASP A 298 13.85 4.73 14.31
N TRP A 299 12.79 4.03 14.74
CA TRP A 299 12.79 2.57 14.84
C TRP A 299 12.95 1.90 13.46
N LEU A 300 12.20 2.36 12.46
CA LEU A 300 12.27 1.84 11.09
C LEU A 300 13.64 2.10 10.46
N ASP A 301 14.24 3.26 10.74
CA ASP A 301 15.60 3.60 10.33
C ASP A 301 16.64 2.67 10.95
N ALA A 302 16.54 2.38 12.24
CA ALA A 302 17.43 1.43 12.92
C ALA A 302 17.34 0.01 12.35
N HIS A 303 16.19 -0.36 11.78
CA HIS A 303 15.95 -1.67 11.16
C HIS A 303 16.14 -1.69 9.64
N GLY A 304 16.47 -0.54 9.02
CA GLY A 304 16.62 -0.43 7.56
C GLY A 304 15.33 -0.63 6.77
N ALA A 305 14.17 -0.51 7.42
CA ALA A 305 12.85 -0.73 6.82
C ALA A 305 12.42 0.45 5.92
N SER A 306 11.51 0.22 4.99
CA SER A 306 10.92 1.29 4.18
C SER A 306 9.66 1.85 4.85
N TYR A 307 9.21 3.05 4.48
CA TYR A 307 7.99 3.65 5.05
C TYR A 307 7.36 4.73 4.18
N LEU A 308 6.02 4.82 4.23
CA LEU A 308 5.26 5.85 3.54
C LEU A 308 4.24 6.50 4.47
N GLY A 309 4.34 7.82 4.64
CA GLY A 309 3.39 8.57 5.46
C GLY A 309 2.03 8.63 4.79
N TRP A 310 0.98 8.31 5.54
CA TRP A 310 -0.39 8.62 5.14
C TRP A 310 -0.74 10.01 5.66
N THR A 311 -1.12 11.00 4.85
CA THR A 311 -1.33 10.99 3.39
C THR A 311 -1.08 12.35 2.71
N TRP A 312 -0.65 12.37 1.45
CA TRP A 312 -0.46 13.57 0.62
C TRP A 312 -1.79 14.08 0.06
N ASN A 313 -2.71 14.46 0.94
CA ASN A 313 -3.99 15.09 0.60
C ASN A 313 -4.16 16.35 1.44
N THR A 314 -5.10 17.22 1.06
CA THR A 314 -5.39 18.48 1.77
C THR A 314 -6.56 18.36 2.74
N TRP A 315 -6.75 17.17 3.32
CA TRP A 315 -7.82 16.91 4.29
C TRP A 315 -7.41 17.34 5.71
N ASP A 316 -8.22 16.96 6.69
CA ASP A 316 -7.93 17.22 8.10
C ASP A 316 -6.80 16.31 8.62
N CYS A 317 -5.83 16.90 9.31
CA CYS A 317 -4.68 16.18 9.88
C CYS A 317 -4.99 15.39 11.16
N SER A 318 -6.15 15.62 11.80
CA SER A 318 -6.54 14.89 13.00
C SER A 318 -7.41 13.67 12.67
N SER A 319 -8.23 13.72 11.62
CA SER A 319 -9.09 12.59 11.23
C SER A 319 -8.64 11.81 10.00
N GLY A 320 -7.93 12.44 9.06
CA GLY A 320 -7.50 11.82 7.80
C GLY A 320 -5.98 11.88 7.59
N PRO A 321 -5.18 11.68 8.64
CA PRO A 321 -3.80 12.15 8.86
C PRO A 321 -3.14 12.89 7.68
N SER A 322 -3.66 14.03 7.27
CA SER A 322 -3.13 14.71 6.08
C SER A 322 -1.77 15.35 6.35
N LEU A 323 -0.79 15.05 5.50
CA LEU A 323 0.57 15.57 5.54
C LEU A 323 0.64 17.03 5.10
N ILE A 324 -0.24 17.45 4.19
CA ILE A 324 -0.17 18.78 3.58
C ILE A 324 -1.46 19.58 3.80
N SER A 325 -1.33 20.90 3.87
CA SER A 325 -2.46 21.83 3.87
C SER A 325 -2.69 22.47 2.49
N SER A 326 -1.75 22.29 1.57
CA SER A 326 -1.81 22.77 0.18
C SER A 326 -0.98 21.85 -0.73
N TYR A 327 -1.42 21.67 -1.98
CA TYR A 327 -0.74 20.83 -2.97
C TYR A 327 0.62 21.39 -3.45
N ASP A 328 1.02 22.57 -2.99
CA ASP A 328 2.38 23.09 -3.14
C ASP A 328 3.40 22.43 -2.18
N GLY A 329 2.95 21.52 -1.31
CA GLY A 329 3.79 20.83 -0.33
C GLY A 329 3.92 21.55 1.00
N THR A 330 3.07 22.55 1.29
CA THR A 330 2.98 23.17 2.62
C THR A 330 2.53 22.13 3.65
N PRO A 331 3.35 21.79 4.65
CA PRO A 331 3.01 20.72 5.59
C PRO A 331 1.94 21.15 6.59
N THR A 332 1.19 20.17 7.11
CA THR A 332 0.51 20.27 8.41
C THR A 332 1.55 20.08 9.53
N PRO A 333 1.22 20.32 10.82
CA PRO A 333 2.16 20.00 11.90
C PRO A 333 2.54 18.52 11.96
N TYR A 334 1.62 17.60 11.64
CA TYR A 334 1.92 16.19 11.42
C TYR A 334 2.91 15.97 10.26
N GLY A 335 2.61 16.53 9.08
CA GLY A 335 3.49 16.36 7.91
C GLY A 335 4.85 17.03 8.05
N ALA A 336 5.00 18.04 8.91
CA ALA A 336 6.28 18.66 9.21
C ALA A 336 7.27 17.65 9.82
N GLY A 337 6.80 16.74 10.68
CA GLY A 337 7.63 15.68 11.25
C GLY A 337 8.22 14.77 10.17
N LEU A 338 7.36 14.25 9.27
CA LEU A 338 7.83 13.42 8.15
C LEU A 338 8.77 14.20 7.22
N ARG A 339 8.37 15.39 6.78
CA ARG A 339 9.19 16.21 5.87
C ARG A 339 10.59 16.45 6.45
N ASP A 340 10.65 16.90 7.69
CA ASP A 340 11.91 17.28 8.32
C ASP A 340 12.80 16.05 8.54
N HIS A 341 12.20 14.89 8.87
CA HIS A 341 12.91 13.61 8.93
C HIS A 341 13.47 13.20 7.55
N LEU A 342 12.65 13.19 6.48
CA LEU A 342 13.07 12.83 5.11
C LEU A 342 14.19 13.73 4.57
N LEU A 343 14.16 15.02 4.90
CA LEU A 343 15.22 15.97 4.52
C LEU A 343 16.50 15.76 5.33
N SER A 344 16.43 15.14 6.50
CA SER A 344 17.59 14.88 7.36
C SER A 344 18.34 13.59 6.99
N VAL A 345 17.62 12.61 6.46
CA VAL A 345 18.18 11.30 6.12
C VAL A 345 18.81 11.30 4.72
N PRO A 346 19.93 10.55 4.53
CA PRO A 346 20.62 10.48 3.24
C PRO A 346 19.78 9.85 2.12
#